data_AF-A0A453R7V7-F1
#
_entry.id   AF-A0A453R7V7-F1
#
_cell.length_a   1.000
_cell.length_b   1.000
_cell.length_c   1.000
_cell.angle_alpha   90.00
_cell.angle_beta   90.00
_cell.angle_gamma   90.00
#
_symmetry.space_group_name_H-M   'P 1'
#
loop_
_entity.id
_entity.type
_entity.pdbx_description
1 polymer ?
#
loop_
_entity_poly.entity_id
_entity_poly.type
_entity_poly.pdbx_seq_one_letter_code
_entity_poly.pdbx_strand_id
1 'polypeptide(L)' 'DLKSFDAEFVKVDRATLFDLILAANYLNIKGLLDLTCQTVADMIKDNTPEEIRKIFNIKNDFTPEEEAEVRKENQWAFE' A
#
# COMPACT_ATOMS: atom_id res chain seq x y z
N ASP A 1 10.52 0.12 23.33
CA ASP A 1 10.13 1.52 23.05
C ASP A 1 8.88 1.56 22.19
N LEU A 2 8.15 2.68 22.16
CA LEU A 2 6.86 2.79 21.46
C LEU A 2 6.96 2.41 19.97
N LYS A 3 8.03 2.83 19.29
CA LYS A 3 8.25 2.50 17.86
C LYS A 3 8.35 0.99 17.61
N SER A 4 8.99 0.25 18.50
CA SER A 4 9.12 -1.20 18.37
C SER A 4 7.78 -1.89 18.61
N PHE A 5 6.95 -1.34 19.51
CA PHE A 5 5.59 -1.82 19.71
C PHE A 5 4.74 -1.58 18.47
N ASP A 6 4.74 -0.36 17.92
CA ASP A 6 3.96 -0.01 16.73
C ASP A 6 4.33 -0.90 15.53
N ALA A 7 5.63 -1.13 15.33
CA ALA A 7 6.13 -1.99 14.27
C ALA A 7 5.73 -3.47 14.43
N GLU A 8 5.55 -3.95 15.66
CA GLU A 8 5.05 -5.30 15.92
C GLU A 8 3.52 -5.37 15.81
N PHE A 9 2.83 -4.34 16.28
CA PHE A 9 1.36 -4.25 16.29
C PHE A 9 0.75 -4.35 14.89
N VAL A 10 1.38 -3.72 13.89
CA VAL A 10 0.90 -3.76 12.50
C VAL A 10 1.32 -5.01 11.73
N LYS A 11 2.07 -5.95 12.34
CA LYS A 11 2.39 -7.26 11.74
C LYS A 11 1.21 -8.23 11.84
N VAL A 12 0.11 -7.82 11.22
CA VAL A 12 -1.09 -8.63 11.06
C VAL A 12 -1.27 -8.99 9.59
N ASP A 13 -2.21 -9.86 9.28
CA ASP A 13 -2.59 -10.09 7.90
C ASP A 13 -3.24 -8.83 7.30
N ARG A 14 -3.27 -8.76 5.97
CA ARG A 14 -3.73 -7.56 5.24
C ARG A 14 -5.20 -7.25 5.46
N ALA A 15 -6.05 -8.26 5.63
CA ALA A 15 -7.48 -8.02 5.85
C ALA A 15 -7.66 -7.30 7.19
N THR A 16 -6.99 -7.79 8.24
CA THR A 16 -6.94 -7.12 9.55
C THR A 16 -6.35 -5.71 9.45
N LEU A 17 -5.27 -5.52 8.69
CA LEU A 17 -4.66 -4.19 8.51
C LEU A 17 -5.64 -3.19 7.87
N PHE A 18 -6.42 -3.62 6.87
CA PHE A 18 -7.45 -2.77 6.25
C PHE A 18 -8.61 -2.47 7.19
N ASP A 19 -9.06 -3.46 7.97
CA ASP A 19 -10.09 -3.23 8.99
C ASP A 19 -9.61 -2.25 10.06
N LEU A 20 -8.33 -2.29 10.44
CA LEU A 20 -7.73 -1.31 11.35
C LEU A 20 -7.72 0.10 10.75
N ILE A 21 -7.41 0.26 9.47
CA ILE A 21 -7.47 1.57 8.77
C ILE A 21 -8.90 2.12 8.83
N LEU A 22 -9.90 1.29 8.50
CA LEU A 22 -11.31 1.68 8.53
C LEU A 22 -11.77 2.05 9.93
N ALA A 23 -11.43 1.24 10.94
CA ALA A 23 -11.76 1.49 12.33
C ALA A 23 -11.08 2.76 12.87
N ALA A 24 -9.80 2.97 12.55
CA ALA A 24 -9.06 4.16 12.95
C ALA A 24 -9.66 5.44 12.35
N ASN A 25 -10.05 5.39 11.08
CA ASN A 25 -10.75 6.49 10.43
C ASN A 25 -12.13 6.74 11.06
N TYR A 26 -12.93 5.70 11.27
CA TYR A 26 -14.27 5.80 11.86
C TYR A 26 -14.24 6.37 13.28
N LEU A 27 -13.29 5.94 14.10
CA LEU A 27 -13.10 6.40 15.48
C LEU A 27 -12.28 7.70 15.59
N ASN A 28 -11.83 8.26 14.45
CA ASN A 28 -10.99 9.46 14.37
C ASN A 28 -9.68 9.36 15.20
N ILE A 29 -9.02 8.20 15.17
CA ILE A 29 -7.76 7.95 15.86
C ILE A 29 -6.60 8.20 14.89
N LYS A 30 -6.20 9.47 14.76
CA LYS A 30 -5.18 9.90 13.78
C LYS A 30 -3.89 9.10 13.84
N GLY A 31 -3.35 8.83 15.03
CA GLY A 31 -2.07 8.11 15.16
C GLY A 31 -2.12 6.68 14.62
N LEU A 32 -3.22 5.97 14.85
CA LEU A 32 -3.42 4.62 14.31
C LEU A 32 -3.65 4.66 12.80
N LEU A 33 -4.40 5.65 12.32
CA LEU A 33 -4.62 5.86 10.89
C LEU A 33 -3.29 6.13 10.16
N ASP A 34 -2.48 7.05 10.68
CA ASP A 34 -1.16 7.38 10.11
C ASP A 34 -0.26 6.14 10.09
N LEU A 35 -0.18 5.39 11.20
CA LEU A 35 0.66 4.20 11.33
C LEU A 35 0.27 3.10 10.33
N THR A 36 -1.02 2.80 10.23
CA THR A 36 -1.52 1.74 9.33
C THR A 36 -1.43 2.16 7.86
N CYS A 37 -1.72 3.42 7.52
CA CYS A 37 -1.52 3.96 6.17
C CYS A 37 -0.05 3.95 5.76
N GLN A 38 0.87 4.33 6.67
CA GLN A 38 2.31 4.28 6.40
C GLN A 38 2.76 2.84 6.14
N THR A 39 2.27 1.88 6.92
CA THR A 39 2.59 0.45 6.73
C THR A 39 2.18 -0.01 5.33
N VAL A 40 0.99 0.36 4.86
CA VAL A 40 0.55 0.04 3.48
C VAL A 40 1.41 0.76 2.44
N ALA A 41 1.79 2.01 2.67
CA ALA A 41 2.67 2.76 1.76
C ALA A 41 4.05 2.11 1.65
N ASP A 42 4.62 1.64 2.76
CA ASP A 42 5.90 0.94 2.78
C ASP A 42 5.83 -0.40 2.03
N MET A 43 4.68 -1.07 2.04
CA MET A 43 4.45 -2.26 1.21
C MET A 43 4.40 -1.95 -0.30
N ILE A 44 4.16 -0.71 -0.70
CA ILE A 44 4.07 -0.31 -2.11
C ILE A 44 5.41 0.22 -2.62
N LYS A 45 6.10 1.02 -1.81
CA LYS A 45 7.24 1.87 -2.19
C LYS A 45 8.34 1.15 -2.98
N ASP A 46 8.68 -0.07 -2.58
CA ASP A 46 9.82 -0.81 -3.16
C ASP A 46 9.39 -1.98 -4.07
N ASN A 47 8.10 -2.04 -4.45
CA ASN A 47 7.56 -3.11 -5.30
C ASN A 47 7.28 -2.60 -6.72
N THR A 48 7.42 -3.49 -7.70
CA THR A 48 7.02 -3.21 -9.08
C THR A 48 5.49 -3.14 -9.22
N PRO A 49 4.94 -2.46 -10.23
CA PRO A 49 3.50 -2.45 -10.49
C PRO A 49 2.88 -3.85 -10.57
N GLU A 50 3.62 -4.82 -11.11
CA GLU A 50 3.19 -6.22 -11.23
C GLU A 50 3.13 -6.92 -9.86
N GLU A 51 4.13 -6.70 -9.00
CA GLU A 51 4.15 -7.21 -7.63
C GLU A 51 3.03 -6.59 -6.80
N ILE A 52 2.84 -5.27 -6.88
CA ILE A 52 1.74 -4.56 -6.20
C ILE A 52 0.40 -5.16 -6.61
N ARG A 53 0.17 -5.34 -7.93
CA ARG A 53 -1.06 -5.96 -8.43
C ARG A 53 -1.28 -7.36 -7.87
N LYS A 54 -0.23 -8.17 -7.80
CA LYS A 54 -0.30 -9.52 -7.23
C LYS A 54 -0.57 -9.51 -5.72
N ILE A 55 0.10 -8.63 -4.99
CA ILE A 55 -0.09 -8.47 -3.54
C ILE A 55 -1.54 -8.06 -3.29
N PHE A 56 -2.00 -6.97 -3.87
CA PHE A 56 -3.35 -6.45 -3.61
C PHE A 56 -4.46 -7.14 -4.40
N ASN A 57 -4.14 -8.20 -5.14
CA ASN A 57 -5.07 -8.96 -5.99
C ASN A 57 -5.85 -8.05 -6.96
N ILE A 58 -5.13 -7.09 -7.56
CA ILE A 58 -5.66 -6.12 -8.52
C ILE A 58 -5.45 -6.68 -9.93
N LYS A 59 -6.53 -6.76 -10.70
CA LYS A 59 -6.46 -7.12 -12.11
C LYS A 59 -5.92 -5.93 -12.92
N ASN A 60 -4.93 -6.18 -13.78
CA ASN A 60 -4.55 -5.19 -14.79
C ASN A 60 -5.68 -5.06 -15.81
N ASP A 61 -6.25 -3.87 -15.92
CA ASP A 61 -7.34 -3.51 -16.80
C ASP A 61 -6.90 -2.65 -18.00
N PHE A 62 -5.62 -2.29 -18.07
CA PHE A 62 -5.04 -1.67 -19.26
C PHE A 62 -4.91 -2.65 -20.42
N THR A 63 -5.15 -2.14 -21.63
CA THR A 63 -4.65 -2.77 -22.86
C THR A 63 -3.12 -2.68 -22.93
N PRO A 64 -2.45 -3.56 -23.70
CA PRO A 64 -1.00 -3.49 -23.88
C PRO A 64 -0.50 -2.13 -24.38
N GLU A 65 -1.28 -1.48 -25.24
CA GLU A 65 -1.01 -0.15 -25.80
C GLU A 65 -1.08 0.93 -24.71
N GLU A 66 -2.16 0.97 -23.93
CA GLU A 66 -2.34 1.93 -22.82
C GLU A 66 -1.25 1.76 -21.76
N GLU A 67 -0.90 0.52 -21.40
CA GLU A 67 0.16 0.27 -20.42
C GLU A 67 1.53 0.72 -20.94
N ALA A 68 1.79 0.57 -22.24
CA ALA A 68 3.02 1.05 -22.86
C ALA A 68 3.10 2.58 -22.89
N GLU A 69 1.98 3.27 -23.18
CA GLU A 69 1.91 4.73 -23.13
C GLU A 69 2.16 5.26 -21.71
N VAL A 70 1.47 4.70 -20.70
CA VAL A 70 1.67 5.08 -19.29
C VAL A 70 3.10 4.81 -18.83
N ARG A 71 3.70 3.67 -19.19
CA ARG A 71 5.11 3.39 -18.87
C ARG A 71 6.07 4.38 -19.54
N LYS A 72 5.78 4.79 -20.78
CA LYS A 72 6.57 5.79 -21.50
C LYS A 72 6.48 7.17 -20.86
N GLU A 73 5.29 7.59 -20.44
CA GLU A 73 5.08 8.88 -19.74
C GLU A 73 5.74 8.91 -18.36
N ASN A 74 5.80 7.76 -17.68
CA ASN A 74 6.32 7.64 -16.32
C ASN A 74 7.73 7.02 -16.27
N GLN A 75 8.52 7.13 -17.35
CA GLN A 75 9.89 6.59 -17.40
C GLN A 75 10.77 7.11 -16.25
N TRP A 76 10.58 8.36 -15.83
CA TRP A 76 11.29 8.99 -14.72
C TRP A 76 11.21 8.23 -13.38
N ALA A 77 10.18 7.38 -13.20
CA ALA A 77 9.99 6.59 -11.99
C ALA A 77 10.76 5.25 -12.01
N PHE A 78 11.34 4.88 -13.16
CA PHE A 78 12.07 3.64 -13.40
C PHE A 78 13.55 3.85 -13.76
N GLU A 79 14.01 5.11 -13.81
CA GLU A 79 15.41 5.54 -13.97
C GLU A 79 16.11 5.72 -12.62
#